data_AF-A0A9E3FEI8-F1
#
_entry.id   AF-A0A9E3FEI8-F1
#
_cell.length_a   1.000
_cell.length_b   1.000
_cell.length_c   1.000
_cell.angle_alpha   90.00
_cell.angle_beta   90.00
_cell.angle_gamma   90.00
#
_symmetry.space_group_name_H-M   'P 1'
#
loop_
_entity.id
_entity.type
_entity.pdbx_description
1 polymer ?
#
loop_
_entity_poly.entity_id
_entity_poly.type
_entity_poly.pdbx_seq_one_letter_code
_entity_poly.pdbx_strand_id
1 'polypeptide(L)'
;MPDVKVFPCPFCKEFVASDATQCRFCKLTLSEATIKRGVEAQAGANKRYRRDHYLKHMLTGLGIFAASSLITVGSVWAAFTSERGGFYVVAWGFIITGAADFIYGLYGFLGEALTKK
;
A
#
# COMPACT_ATOMS: atom_id res chain seq x y z
N MET A 1 -6.61 9.85 -25.91
CA MET A 1 -7.60 10.38 -24.96
C MET A 1 -6.80 11.04 -23.84
N PRO A 2 -6.95 12.34 -23.55
CA PRO A 2 -6.21 12.98 -22.47
C PRO A 2 -6.59 12.31 -21.13
N ASP A 3 -5.59 12.12 -20.26
CA ASP A 3 -5.76 11.53 -18.94
C ASP A 3 -6.52 12.52 -18.04
N VAL A 4 -7.82 12.31 -17.85
CA VAL A 4 -8.69 13.19 -17.08
C VAL A 4 -8.44 12.94 -15.59
N LYS A 5 -7.79 13.89 -14.92
CA LYS A 5 -7.51 13.83 -13.48
C LYS A 5 -8.68 14.40 -12.71
N VAL A 6 -8.96 13.84 -11.53
CA VAL A 6 -10.00 14.34 -10.63
C VAL A 6 -9.40 14.98 -9.39
N PHE A 7 -10.01 16.04 -8.89
CA PHE A 7 -9.60 16.72 -7.66
C PHE A 7 -10.82 17.26 -6.90
N PRO A 8 -10.74 17.46 -5.58
CA PRO A 8 -11.83 18.00 -4.79
C PRO A 8 -11.98 19.52 -4.96
N CYS A 9 -13.20 19.99 -5.15
CA CYS A 9 -13.51 21.42 -5.22
C CYS A 9 -13.17 22.12 -3.88
N PRO A 10 -12.50 23.29 -3.88
CA PRO A 10 -12.15 23.98 -2.64
C PRO A 10 -13.35 24.50 -1.84
N PHE A 11 -14.50 24.67 -2.49
CA PHE A 11 -15.72 25.20 -1.85
C PHE A 11 -16.65 24.09 -1.36
N CYS A 12 -17.09 23.19 -2.25
CA CYS A 12 -18.05 22.14 -1.92
C CYS A 12 -17.42 20.76 -1.63
N LYS A 13 -16.11 20.61 -1.79
CA LYS A 13 -15.34 19.35 -1.61
C LYS A 13 -15.73 18.17 -2.51
N GLU A 14 -16.71 18.35 -3.40
CA GLU A 14 -17.06 17.36 -4.41
C GLU A 14 -15.95 17.20 -5.46
N PHE A 15 -15.84 15.99 -6.02
CA PHE A 15 -14.83 15.68 -7.04
C PHE A 15 -15.21 16.27 -8.40
N VAL A 16 -14.25 16.97 -9.01
CA VAL A 16 -14.38 17.65 -10.30
C VAL A 16 -13.24 17.20 -11.22
N ALA A 17 -13.55 17.05 -12.51
CA ALA A 17 -12.57 16.72 -13.54
C ALA A 17 -11.65 17.92 -13.85
N SER A 18 -10.40 17.65 -14.21
CA SER A 18 -9.38 18.66 -14.48
C SER A 18 -9.61 19.48 -15.75
N ASP A 19 -10.49 19.02 -16.63
CA ASP A 19 -10.91 19.70 -17.85
C ASP A 19 -12.14 20.60 -17.66
N ALA A 20 -12.80 20.53 -16.49
CA ALA A 20 -13.98 21.33 -16.21
C ALA A 20 -13.61 22.78 -15.82
N THR A 21 -14.17 23.75 -16.55
CA THR A 21 -14.03 25.19 -16.25
C THR A 21 -14.94 25.64 -15.10
N GLN A 22 -15.91 24.82 -14.71
CA GLN A 22 -16.89 25.13 -13.67
C GLN A 22 -17.24 23.88 -12.85
N CYS A 23 -17.39 24.03 -11.54
CA CYS A 23 -17.85 22.95 -10.67
C CYS A 23 -19.34 22.65 -10.93
N ARG A 24 -19.69 21.39 -11.20
CA ARG A 24 -21.08 20.95 -11.43
C ARG A 24 -22.00 21.16 -10.22
N PHE A 25 -21.45 21.14 -9.01
CA PHE A 25 -22.22 21.14 -7.77
C PHE A 25 -22.45 22.55 -7.23
N CYS A 26 -21.39 23.32 -7.00
CA CYS A 26 -21.50 24.69 -6.47
C CYS A 26 -21.52 25.78 -7.55
N LYS A 27 -21.40 25.42 -8.83
CA LYS A 27 -21.35 26.35 -9.97
C LYS A 27 -20.22 27.38 -9.91
N LEU A 28 -19.23 27.18 -9.03
CA LEU A 28 -18.05 28.03 -8.95
C LEU A 28 -17.20 27.86 -10.22
N THR A 29 -16.82 28.97 -10.84
CA THR A 29 -15.85 28.99 -11.95
C THR A 29 -14.46 28.68 -11.43
N LEU A 30 -13.80 27.70 -12.03
CA LEU A 30 -12.49 27.22 -11.60
C LEU A 30 -11.42 27.85 -12.50
N SER A 31 -10.52 28.64 -11.90
CA SER A 31 -9.36 29.14 -12.63
C SER A 31 -8.40 27.98 -12.93
N GLU A 32 -7.66 28.06 -14.04
CA GLU A 32 -6.66 27.05 -14.39
C GLU A 32 -5.62 26.87 -13.27
N ALA A 33 -5.26 27.96 -12.56
CA ALA A 33 -4.38 27.91 -11.41
C ALA A 33 -4.97 27.12 -10.23
N THR A 34 -6.28 27.27 -9.97
CA THR A 34 -7.00 26.50 -8.95
C THR A 34 -7.03 25.02 -9.30
N ILE A 35 -7.30 24.69 -10.57
CA ILE A 35 -7.32 23.32 -11.08
C ILE A 35 -5.94 22.67 -10.91
N LYS A 36 -4.87 23.34 -11.38
CA LYS A 36 -3.49 22.84 -11.26
C LYS A 36 -3.13 22.55 -9.81
N ARG A 37 -3.38 23.49 -8.90
CA ARG A 37 -3.12 23.30 -7.46
C ARG A 37 -3.93 22.15 -6.87
N GLY A 38 -5.21 22.01 -7.24
CA GLY A 38 -6.07 20.92 -6.78
C GLY A 38 -5.58 19.55 -7.24
N VAL A 39 -5.19 19.44 -8.51
CA VAL A 39 -4.65 18.21 -9.11
C VAL A 39 -3.30 17.85 -8.48
N GLU A 40 -2.41 18.81 -8.28
CA GLU A 40 -1.10 18.58 -7.62
C GLU A 40 -1.28 18.16 -6.17
N ALA A 41 -2.18 18.80 -5.42
CA ALA A 41 -2.51 18.42 -4.06
C ALA A 41 -3.06 16.99 -3.99
N GLN A 42 -3.99 16.64 -4.88
CA GLN A 42 -4.54 15.29 -4.97
C GLN A 42 -3.48 14.25 -5.35
N ALA A 43 -2.62 14.56 -6.33
CA ALA A 43 -1.53 13.68 -6.73
C ALA A 43 -0.54 13.43 -5.58
N GLY A 44 -0.24 14.48 -4.80
CA GLY A 44 0.57 14.38 -3.58
C GLY A 44 -0.09 13.51 -2.51
N ALA A 45 -1.39 13.66 -2.28
CA ALA A 45 -2.15 12.84 -1.35
C ALA A 45 -2.21 11.37 -1.79
N ASN A 46 -2.51 11.11 -3.07
CA ASN A 46 -2.55 9.76 -3.64
C ASN A 46 -1.18 9.06 -3.51
N LYS A 47 -0.08 9.79 -3.73
CA LYS A 47 1.27 9.25 -3.53
C LYS A 47 1.54 8.86 -2.09
N ARG A 48 1.13 9.68 -1.11
CA ARG A 48 1.26 9.34 0.32
C ARG A 48 0.45 8.11 0.67
N TYR A 49 -0.78 8.01 0.15
CA TYR A 49 -1.66 6.86 0.36
C TYR A 49 -1.06 5.57 -0.17
N ARG A 50 -0.55 5.56 -1.42
CA ARG A 50 0.09 4.37 -2.01
C ARG A 50 1.32 3.93 -1.22
N ARG A 51 2.16 4.87 -0.81
CA ARG A 51 3.34 4.56 0.02
C ARG A 51 2.97 3.91 1.35
N ASP A 52 1.96 4.44 2.04
CA ASP A 52 1.46 3.87 3.29
C ASP A 52 0.86 2.47 3.08
N HIS A 53 0.12 2.29 1.98
CA HIS A 53 -0.45 1.01 1.59
C HIS A 53 0.64 -0.06 1.36
N TYR A 54 1.69 0.25 0.59
CA TYR A 54 2.79 -0.69 0.37
C TYR A 54 3.59 -0.99 1.64
N LEU A 55 3.78 0.00 2.52
CA LEU A 55 4.45 -0.19 3.80
C LEU A 55 3.66 -1.14 4.71
N LYS A 56 2.32 -1.06 4.71
CA LYS A 56 1.48 -2.00 5.45
C LYS A 56 1.66 -3.44 4.95
N HIS A 57 1.63 -3.68 3.65
CA HIS A 57 1.90 -5.02 3.08
C HIS A 57 3.29 -5.53 3.46
N MET A 58 4.30 -4.66 3.43
CA MET A 58 5.65 -5.03 3.85
C MET A 58 5.69 -5.45 5.33
N LEU A 59 5.07 -4.68 6.23
CA LEU A 59 5.04 -5.01 7.66
C LEU A 59 4.20 -6.24 7.97
N THR A 60 3.03 -6.39 7.34
CA THR A 60 2.15 -7.54 7.53
C THR A 60 2.81 -8.82 7.01
N GLY A 61 3.36 -8.79 5.80
CA GLY A 61 4.11 -9.92 5.23
C GLY A 61 5.30 -10.34 6.09
N LEU A 62 6.10 -9.37 6.56
CA LEU A 62 7.22 -9.64 7.46
C LEU A 62 6.77 -10.27 8.78
N GLY A 63 5.70 -9.75 9.38
CA GLY A 63 5.14 -10.28 10.62
C GLY A 63 4.68 -11.73 10.48
N ILE A 64 3.92 -12.05 9.41
CA ILE A 64 3.46 -13.41 9.13
C ILE A 64 4.64 -14.35 8.89
N PHE A 65 5.61 -13.93 8.07
CA PHE A 65 6.80 -14.73 7.77
C PHE A 65 7.60 -15.04 9.04
N ALA A 66 7.89 -14.02 9.85
CA ALA A 66 8.68 -14.18 11.07
C ALA A 66 7.97 -15.07 12.10
N ALA A 67 6.69 -14.81 12.37
CA ALA A 67 5.92 -15.61 13.33
C ALA A 67 5.85 -17.09 12.90
N SER A 68 5.58 -17.35 11.62
CA SER A 68 5.46 -18.71 11.09
C SER A 68 6.79 -19.45 11.08
N SER A 69 7.88 -18.74 10.79
CA SER A 69 9.24 -19.28 10.85
C SER A 69 9.62 -19.64 12.28
N LEU A 70 9.32 -18.76 13.26
CA LEU A 70 9.57 -19.02 14.68
C LEU A 70 8.78 -20.21 15.21
N ILE A 71 7.50 -20.33 14.85
CA ILE A 71 6.67 -21.49 15.21
C ILE A 71 7.27 -22.77 14.62
N THR A 72 7.66 -22.74 13.35
CA THR A 72 8.24 -23.90 12.67
C THR A 72 9.54 -24.32 13.33
N VAL A 73 10.51 -23.41 13.44
CA VAL A 73 11.82 -23.70 14.05
C VAL A 73 11.66 -24.12 15.52
N GLY A 74 10.82 -23.44 16.29
CA GLY A 74 10.58 -23.75 17.70
C GLY A 74 9.97 -25.14 17.88
N SER A 75 8.98 -25.51 17.06
CA SER A 75 8.36 -26.83 17.14
C SER A 75 9.32 -27.96 16.72
N VAL A 76 10.14 -27.72 15.69
CA VAL A 76 11.17 -28.65 15.24
C VAL A 76 12.22 -28.83 16.34
N TRP A 77 12.72 -27.74 16.91
CA TRP A 77 13.69 -27.77 17.99
C TRP A 77 13.16 -28.49 19.24
N ALA A 78 11.91 -28.22 19.62
CA ALA A 78 11.25 -28.91 20.73
C ALA A 78 11.09 -30.41 20.48
N ALA A 79 10.75 -30.82 19.24
CA ALA A 79 10.66 -32.22 18.87
C ALA A 79 12.02 -32.93 18.96
N PHE A 80 13.09 -32.30 18.46
CA PHE A 80 14.45 -32.86 18.48
C PHE A 80 15.06 -32.98 19.88
N THR A 81 14.67 -32.12 20.83
CA THR A 81 15.19 -32.13 22.19
C THR A 81 14.38 -33.00 23.16
N SER A 82 13.26 -33.56 22.70
CA SER A 82 12.39 -34.40 23.53
C SER A 82 12.83 -35.87 23.56
N GLU A 83 12.99 -36.44 24.77
CA GLU A 83 13.42 -37.83 24.97
C GLU A 83 12.37 -38.88 24.53
N ARG A 84 11.11 -38.48 24.37
CA ARG A 84 9.98 -39.38 24.04
C ARG A 84 9.51 -39.26 22.59
N GLY A 85 10.21 -38.47 21.77
CA GLY A 85 9.72 -38.02 20.47
C GLY A 85 8.63 -36.94 20.63
N GLY A 86 8.55 -36.06 19.65
CA GLY A 86 7.65 -34.91 19.68
C GLY A 86 7.00 -34.64 18.33
N PHE A 87 5.92 -33.86 18.36
CA PHE A 87 5.26 -33.36 17.16
C PHE A 87 5.90 -32.03 16.74
N TYR A 88 6.05 -31.84 15.43
CA TYR A 88 6.48 -30.57 14.86
C TYR A 88 5.40 -30.05 13.91
N VAL A 89 5.37 -28.73 13.76
CA VAL A 89 4.43 -28.03 12.89
C VAL A 89 5.23 -27.28 11.85
N VAL A 90 4.93 -27.50 10.58
CA VAL A 90 5.60 -26.78 9.49
C VAL A 90 4.62 -25.84 8.82
N ALA A 91 4.79 -24.55 9.07
CA ALA A 91 3.89 -23.49 8.62
C ALA A 91 4.25 -22.99 7.19
N TRP A 92 4.61 -23.88 6.27
CA TRP A 92 5.07 -23.52 4.92
C TRP A 92 4.13 -22.56 4.20
N GLY A 93 2.82 -22.80 4.25
CA GLY A 93 1.82 -21.94 3.60
C GLY A 93 1.87 -20.50 4.09
N PHE A 94 2.01 -20.29 5.40
CA PHE A 94 2.11 -18.95 5.98
C PHE A 94 3.48 -18.31 5.70
N ILE A 95 4.56 -19.09 5.72
CA ILE A 95 5.91 -18.60 5.38
C ILE A 95 5.90 -18.08 3.93
N ILE A 96 5.39 -18.86 2.98
CA ILE A 96 5.34 -18.47 1.56
C ILE A 96 4.43 -17.25 1.37
N THR A 97 3.24 -17.25 1.97
CA THR A 97 2.30 -16.13 1.84
C THR A 97 2.85 -14.85 2.44
N GLY A 98 3.48 -14.91 3.62
CA GLY A 98 4.13 -13.76 4.25
C GLY A 98 5.30 -13.23 3.44
N ALA A 99 6.12 -14.12 2.87
CA ALA A 99 7.21 -13.73 1.98
C ALA A 99 6.70 -13.05 0.70
N ALA A 100 5.65 -13.58 0.07
CA ALA A 100 5.05 -13.01 -1.12
C ALA A 100 4.46 -11.61 -0.85
N ASP A 101 3.73 -11.44 0.26
CA ASP A 101 3.14 -10.14 0.64
C ASP A 101 4.21 -9.10 0.97
N PHE A 102 5.29 -9.52 1.64
CA PHE A 102 6.46 -8.69 1.89
C PHE A 102 7.11 -8.21 0.59
N ILE A 103 7.36 -9.15 -0.34
CA ILE A 103 7.96 -8.86 -1.65
C ILE A 103 7.07 -7.92 -2.45
N TYR A 104 5.75 -8.13 -2.44
CA TYR A 104 4.79 -7.23 -3.09
C TYR A 104 4.88 -5.80 -2.54
N GLY A 105 4.85 -5.63 -1.21
CA GLY A 105 5.03 -4.33 -0.57
C GLY A 105 6.37 -3.68 -0.91
N LEU A 106 7.45 -4.47 -0.92
CA LEU A 106 8.80 -4.00 -1.25
C LEU A 106 8.91 -3.52 -2.70
N TYR A 107 8.38 -4.28 -3.67
CA TYR A 107 8.37 -3.88 -5.09
C TYR A 107 7.56 -2.60 -5.31
N GLY A 108 6.38 -2.49 -4.69
CA GLY A 108 5.55 -1.28 -4.78
C GLY A 108 6.26 -0.05 -4.21
N PHE A 109 6.92 -0.20 -3.06
CA PHE A 109 7.69 0.87 -2.44
C PHE A 109 8.93 1.26 -3.26
N LEU A 110 9.71 0.29 -3.73
CA LEU A 110 10.90 0.53 -4.56
C LEU A 110 10.53 1.14 -5.91
N GLY A 111 9.43 0.71 -6.53
CA GLY A 111 8.92 1.30 -7.76
C GLY A 111 8.65 2.80 -7.62
N GLU A 112 8.04 3.22 -6.52
CA GLU A 112 7.83 4.65 -6.22
C GLU A 112 9.12 5.41 -5.84
N ALA A 113 10.10 4.74 -5.23
CA ALA A 113 11.37 5.34 -4.86
C ALA A 113 12.28 5.55 -6.08
N LEU A 114 12.30 4.60 -7.01
CA LEU A 114 13.11 4.64 -8.22
C LEU A 114 12.56 5.61 -9.27
N THR A 115 11.24 5.81 -9.36
CA THR A 115 10.63 6.85 -10.25
C THR A 115 10.93 8.29 -9.82
N LYS A 116 11.60 8.51 -8.67
CA LYS A 116 12.06 9.84 -8.26
C LYS A 116 13.47 10.20 -8.78
N LYS A 117 14.20 9.27 -9.40
CA LYS A 117 15.45 9.55 -10.10
C LYS A 117 15.19 9.87 -11.56
#